data_AF-M0MGG6-F1
#
_entry.id   AF-M0MGG6-F1
#
_cell.length_a   1.000
_cell.length_b   1.000
_cell.length_c   1.000
_cell.angle_alpha   90.00
_cell.angle_beta   90.00
_cell.angle_gamma   90.00
#
_symmetry.space_group_name_H-M   'P 1'
#
loop_
_entity.id
_entity.type
_entity.pdbx_description
1 polymer ?
#
loop_
_entity_poly.entity_id
_entity_poly.type
_entity_poly.pdbx_seq_one_letter_code
_entity_poly.pdbx_strand_id
1 'polypeptide(L)' 'MLPTLSPRQREAFITAYDTGYYEIPRQTTTSKIADSLDIERRTAEEHLRRAENKLIEALIEYVV' A
#
# COMPACT_ATOMS: atom_id res chain seq x y z
N MET A 1 -17.38 -6.37 -3.42
CA MET A 1 -16.35 -7.44 -3.59
C MET A 1 -14.98 -6.81 -3.39
N LEU A 2 -14.00 -7.52 -2.79
CA LEU A 2 -12.64 -6.98 -2.68
C LEU A 2 -11.99 -6.89 -4.08
N PRO A 3 -11.28 -5.80 -4.38
CA PRO A 3 -10.71 -5.55 -5.70
C PRO A 3 -9.44 -6.38 -5.90
N THR A 4 -9.15 -6.76 -7.14
CA THR A 4 -7.89 -7.43 -7.48
C THR A 4 -6.76 -6.40 -7.57
N LEU A 5 -5.75 -6.57 -6.71
CA LEU A 5 -4.49 -5.85 -6.80
C LEU A 5 -3.54 -6.54 -7.79
N SER A 6 -2.75 -5.75 -8.52
CA SER A 6 -1.63 -6.32 -9.29
C SER A 6 -0.59 -6.91 -8.33
N PRO A 7 0.29 -7.82 -8.79
CA PRO A 7 1.34 -8.39 -7.93
C PRO A 7 2.16 -7.32 -7.20
N ARG A 8 2.58 -6.26 -7.91
CA ARG A 8 3.34 -5.14 -7.34
C ARG A 8 2.54 -4.28 -6.36
N GLN A 9 1.25 -4.04 -6.64
CA GLN A 9 0.36 -3.34 -5.71
C GLN A 9 0.18 -4.13 -4.42
N ARG A 10 -0.05 -5.45 -4.54
CA ARG A 10 -0.19 -6.36 -3.40
C ARG A 10 1.09 -6.42 -2.58
N GLU A 11 2.23 -6.59 -3.24
CA GLU A 11 3.56 -6.66 -2.61
C GLU A 11 3.88 -5.36 -1.84
N ALA A 12 3.67 -4.20 -2.46
CA ALA A 12 3.84 -2.90 -1.80
C ALA A 12 2.92 -2.74 -0.58
N PHE A 13 1.63 -3.06 -0.75
CA PHE A 13 0.63 -2.91 0.31
C PHE A 13 0.89 -3.83 1.50
N ILE A 14 1.23 -5.11 1.26
CA ILE A 14 1.59 -6.07 2.31
C ILE A 14 2.85 -5.61 3.04
N THR A 15 3.89 -5.21 2.29
CA THR A 15 5.14 -4.72 2.91
C THR A 15 4.89 -3.50 3.78
N ALA A 16 4.05 -2.55 3.32
CA ALA A 16 3.67 -1.40 4.10
C ALA A 16 2.92 -1.79 5.39
N TYR A 17 1.98 -2.73 5.31
CA TYR A 17 1.28 -3.25 6.49
C TYR A 17 2.25 -3.92 7.48
N ASP A 18 3.05 -4.87 7.00
CA ASP A 18 3.95 -5.68 7.83
C ASP A 18 5.07 -4.85 8.49
N THR A 19 5.43 -3.71 7.90
CA THR A 19 6.45 -2.79 8.43
C THR A 19 5.87 -1.62 9.22
N GLY A 20 4.56 -1.61 9.50
CA GLY A 20 3.92 -0.61 10.35
C GLY A 20 3.74 0.77 9.70
N TYR A 21 3.55 0.82 8.38
CA TYR A 21 3.29 2.07 7.63
C TYR A 21 1.95 2.71 8.00
N TYR A 22 0.98 1.88 8.35
CA TYR A 22 -0.37 2.30 8.73
C TYR A 22 -0.56 2.45 10.25
N GLU A 23 0.51 2.26 11.05
CA GLU A 23 0.47 2.44 12.50
C GLU A 23 0.57 3.92 12.91
N ILE A 24 0.16 4.19 14.16
CA ILE A 24 0.25 5.52 14.78
C ILE A 24 1.01 5.37 16.12
N PRO A 25 2.27 5.86 16.22
CA PRO A 25 3.06 6.51 15.18
C PRO A 25 3.50 5.52 14.09
N ARG A 26 3.76 6.02 12.87
CA ARG A 26 4.28 5.19 11.77
C ARG A 26 5.65 4.62 12.13
N GLN A 27 5.82 3.31 11.94
CA GLN A 27 7.09 2.62 12.22
C GLN A 27 8.04 2.58 11.01
N THR A 28 7.54 2.90 9.81
CA THR A 28 8.32 2.90 8.56
C THR A 28 8.03 4.12 7.69
N THR A 29 8.78 4.24 6.59
CA THR A 29 8.61 5.26 5.56
C THR A 29 8.47 4.61 4.19
N THR A 30 7.92 5.35 3.22
CA THR A 30 7.85 4.89 1.82
C THR A 30 9.23 4.64 1.21
N SER A 31 10.27 5.33 1.70
CA SER A 31 11.66 5.04 1.31
C SER A 31 12.09 3.66 1.79
N LYS A 32 11.90 3.33 3.07
CA LYS A 32 12.25 2.01 3.62
C LYS A 32 11.48 0.87 2.96
N ILE A 33 10.21 1.11 2.60
CA ILE A 33 9.41 0.15 1.84
C ILE A 33 10.00 -0.05 0.45
N ALA A 34 10.39 1.04 -0.23
CA ALA A 34 11.00 0.96 -1.55
C ALA A 34 12.35 0.22 -1.51
N ASP A 35 13.17 0.49 -0.49
CA ASP A 35 14.43 -0.21 -0.24
C ASP A 35 14.20 -1.73 -0.02
N SER A 36 13.14 -2.10 0.69
CA SER A 36 12.77 -3.51 0.93
C SER A 36 12.31 -4.24 -0.33
N LEU A 37 11.82 -3.50 -1.32
CA LEU A 37 11.26 -4.03 -2.57
C LEU A 37 12.22 -3.87 -3.76
N ASP A 38 13.41 -3.31 -3.53
CA ASP A 38 14.41 -2.99 -4.57
C ASP A 38 13.82 -2.15 -5.72
N ILE A 39 13.09 -1.08 -5.37
CA ILE A 39 12.47 -0.14 -6.32
C ILE A 39 12.68 1.31 -5.88
N GLU A 40 12.41 2.26 -6.78
CA GLU A 40 12.43 3.67 -6.41
C GLU A 40 11.27 4.03 -5.47
N ARG A 41 11.52 4.98 -4.55
CA ARG A 41 10.49 5.53 -3.64
C ARG A 41 9.22 5.96 -4.37
N ARG A 42 9.34 6.60 -5.53
CA ARG A 42 8.18 7.03 -6.33
C ARG A 42 7.35 5.86 -6.84
N THR A 43 8.00 4.77 -7.25
CA THR A 43 7.34 3.55 -7.71
C THR A 43 6.60 2.87 -6.55
N ALA A 44 7.21 2.80 -5.36
CA ALA A 44 6.53 2.30 -4.16
C ALA A 44 5.28 3.14 -3.82
N GLU A 45 5.40 4.46 -3.86
CA GLU A 45 4.29 5.39 -3.62
C GLU A 45 3.16 5.25 -4.64
N GLU A 46 3.49 5.04 -5.92
CA GLU A 46 2.50 4.79 -6.97
C GLU A 46 1.77 3.47 -6.75
N HIS A 47 2.49 2.40 -6.40
CA HIS A 47 1.91 1.10 -6.10
C HIS A 47 0.98 1.16 -4.87
N LEU A 48 1.42 1.80 -3.80
CA LEU A 48 0.61 2.01 -2.59
C LEU A 48 -0.65 2.81 -2.92
N ARG A 49 -0.52 3.98 -3.55
CA ARG A 49 -1.68 4.83 -3.89
C ARG A 49 -2.70 4.09 -4.76
N ARG A 50 -2.25 3.34 -5.76
CA ARG A 50 -3.15 2.54 -6.62
C ARG A 50 -3.80 1.39 -5.85
N ALA A 51 -3.09 0.76 -4.93
CA ALA A 51 -3.65 -0.30 -4.08
C ALA A 51 -4.70 0.28 -3.13
N GLU A 52 -4.36 1.35 -2.41
CA GLU A 52 -5.23 2.06 -1.48
C GLU A 52 -6.49 2.57 -2.17
N ASN A 53 -6.39 3.23 -3.32
CA ASN A 53 -7.56 3.72 -4.06
C ASN A 53 -8.53 2.59 -4.40
N LYS A 54 -8.05 1.46 -4.94
CA LYS A 54 -8.90 0.31 -5.22
C LYS A 54 -9.60 -0.20 -3.96
N LEU A 55 -8.86 -0.36 -2.88
CA LEU A 55 -9.39 -0.87 -1.62
C LEU A 55 -10.42 0.10 -1.01
N ILE A 56 -10.16 1.40 -1.04
CA ILE A 56 -11.07 2.45 -0.57
C ILE A 56 -12.33 2.49 -1.43
N GLU A 57 -12.22 2.42 -2.76
CA GLU A 57 -13.37 2.36 -3.67
C GLU A 57 -14.26 1.15 -3.37
N ALA A 58 -13.68 0.00 -3.02
CA ALA A 58 -14.46 -1.16 -2.62
C ALA A 58 -15.06 -1.02 -1.22
N LEU A 59 -14.37 -0.35 -0.29
CA LEU A 59 -14.80 -0.19 1.10
C LEU A 59 -15.85 0.91 1.27
N ILE A 60 -15.80 1.97 0.46
CA ILE A 60 -16.70 3.11 0.61
C ILE A 60 -18.16 2.68 0.42
N GLU A 61 -18.44 1.72 -0.47
CA GLU A 61 -19.77 1.14 -0.68
C GLU A 61 -20.39 0.49 0.59
N TYR A 62 -19.57 0.21 1.61
CA TYR A 62 -20.03 -0.38 2.88
C TYR A 62 -20.19 0.64 4.01
N VAL A 63 -19.73 1.87 3.82
CA VAL A 63 -19.72 2.92 4.86
C VAL A 63 -20.79 4.00 4.58
N VAL A 64 -21.26 4.12 3.33
CA VAL A 64 -22.45 4.89 2.94
C VAL A 64 -23.68 3.99 2.81
#